data_AF-A0A9D9GQ77-F1
#
_entry.id   AF-A0A9D9GQ77-F1
#
_cell.length_a   1.000
_cell.length_b   1.000
_cell.length_c   1.000
_cell.angle_alpha   90.00
_cell.angle_beta   90.00
_cell.angle_gamma   90.00
#
_symmetry.space_group_name_H-M   'P 1'
#
loop_
_entity.id
_entity.type
_entity.pdbx_description
1 polymer ?
#
loop_
_entity_poly.entity_id
_entity_poly.type
_entity_poly.pdbx_seq_one_letter_code
_entity_poly.pdbx_strand_id
1 'polypeptide(L)'
;MYIVSDDHEGLKNAISRSFPGIFWQMCHTHFIRNFISKFSRREVRKYICWIQDVFRAPDIDEAQRRKSILIKKLQRDGEYRIAE
;
A
#
# COMPACT_ATOMS: atom_id res chain seq x y z
N MET A 1 -15.49 -2.27 -14.17
CA MET A 1 -14.44 -1.35 -14.68
C MET A 1 -13.87 -0.61 -13.48
N TYR A 2 -12.55 -0.37 -13.44
CA TYR A 2 -11.88 0.31 -12.33
C TYR A 2 -10.81 1.27 -12.88
N ILE A 3 -10.46 2.28 -12.10
CA ILE A 3 -9.40 3.24 -12.40
C ILE A 3 -8.28 3.06 -11.38
N VAL A 4 -7.04 3.03 -11.87
CA VAL A 4 -5.84 3.01 -11.02
C VAL A 4 -5.13 4.35 -11.10
N SER A 5 -4.88 4.98 -9.96
CA SER A 5 -4.07 6.21 -9.89
C SER A 5 -3.21 6.26 -8.65
N ASP A 6 -2.34 7.26 -8.55
CA ASP A 6 -1.65 7.58 -7.30
C ASP A 6 -2.65 7.97 -6.19
N ASP A 7 -2.22 7.81 -4.94
CA ASP A 7 -2.99 8.11 -3.74
C ASP A 7 -3.00 9.61 -3.42
N HIS A 8 -3.63 10.38 -4.30
CA HIS A 8 -3.74 11.83 -4.18
C HIS A 8 -5.21 12.25 -4.08
N GLU A 9 -5.57 13.01 -3.05
CA GLU A 9 -6.96 13.42 -2.79
C GLU A 9 -7.60 14.13 -3.99
N GLY A 10 -6.86 15.02 -4.66
CA GLY A 10 -7.31 15.68 -5.88
C GLY A 10 -7.66 14.71 -7.02
N LEU A 11 -6.90 13.62 -7.18
CA LEU A 11 -7.16 12.60 -8.20
C LEU A 11 -8.40 11.79 -7.85
N LYS A 12 -8.53 11.36 -6.58
CA LYS A 12 -9.74 10.66 -6.10
C LYS A 12 -10.99 11.50 -6.32
N ASN A 13 -10.93 12.79 -5.99
CA ASN A 13 -12.03 13.73 -6.17
C ASN A 13 -12.39 13.93 -7.65
N ALA A 14 -11.38 14.09 -8.52
CA ALA A 14 -11.62 14.21 -9.96
C ALA A 14 -12.23 12.93 -10.55
N ILE A 15 -11.72 11.76 -10.15
CA ILE A 15 -12.24 10.45 -10.60
C ILE A 15 -13.69 10.26 -10.15
N SER A 16 -14.00 10.55 -8.88
CA SER A 16 -15.36 10.43 -8.36
C SER A 16 -16.36 11.35 -9.07
N ARG A 17 -15.94 12.54 -9.52
CA ARG A 17 -16.78 13.50 -10.24
C ARG A 17 -16.97 13.13 -11.70
N SER A 18 -15.90 12.71 -12.36
CA SER A 18 -15.90 12.43 -13.80
C SER A 18 -16.39 11.02 -14.13
N PHE A 19 -16.25 10.06 -13.22
CA PHE A 19 -16.56 8.65 -13.42
C PHE A 19 -17.37 8.07 -12.25
N PRO A 20 -18.62 8.52 -12.03
CA PRO A 20 -19.45 8.01 -10.95
C PRO A 20 -19.72 6.50 -11.11
N GLY A 21 -19.70 5.77 -9.98
CA GLY A 21 -19.92 4.32 -9.96
C GLY A 21 -18.71 3.46 -10.36
N ILE A 22 -17.58 4.07 -10.71
CA ILE A 22 -16.33 3.34 -10.98
C ILE A 22 -15.53 3.14 -9.70
N PHE A 23 -15.00 1.92 -9.52
CA PHE A 23 -14.09 1.63 -8.42
C PHE A 23 -12.73 2.29 -8.66
N TRP A 24 -12.21 2.92 -7.62
CA TRP A 24 -10.84 3.42 -7.60
C TRP A 24 -9.93 2.45 -6.85
N GLN A 25 -8.73 2.23 -7.40
CA GLN A 25 -7.68 1.47 -6.74
C GLN A 25 -6.36 2.27 -6.74
N MET A 26 -5.65 2.22 -5.61
CA MET A 26 -4.33 2.81 -5.50
C MET A 26 -3.31 2.07 -6.36
N CYS A 27 -2.45 2.81 -7.06
CA CYS A 27 -1.38 2.25 -7.86
C CYS A 27 -0.29 1.61 -6.97
N HIS A 28 -0.16 0.28 -7.03
CA HIS A 28 0.84 -0.47 -6.24
C HIS A 28 2.29 0.00 -6.50
N THR A 29 2.62 0.41 -7.73
CA THR A 29 3.96 0.91 -8.06
C THR A 29 4.29 2.20 -7.32
N HIS A 30 3.36 3.17 -7.32
CA HIS A 30 3.54 4.41 -6.57
C HIS A 30 3.56 4.15 -5.06
N PHE A 31 2.68 3.27 -4.57
CA PHE A 31 2.68 2.88 -3.17
C PHE A 31 4.02 2.28 -2.73
N ILE A 32 4.58 1.32 -3.48
CA ILE A 32 5.88 0.71 -3.16
C ILE A 32 6.97 1.78 -3.16
N ARG A 33 6.99 2.69 -4.15
CA ARG A 33 7.97 3.77 -4.23
C ARG A 33 7.90 4.70 -3.00
N ASN A 34 6.68 5.10 -2.61
CA ASN A 34 6.45 5.94 -1.45
C ASN A 34 6.82 5.22 -0.15
N PHE A 35 6.47 3.94 -0.05
CA PHE A 35 6.79 3.12 1.10
C PHE A 35 8.31 2.97 1.28
N ILE A 36 9.03 2.51 0.25
CA ILE A 36 10.48 2.27 0.35
C ILE A 36 11.27 3.57 0.59
N SER A 37 10.71 4.73 0.22
CA SER A 37 11.33 6.04 0.48
C SER A 37 11.52 6.34 1.97
N LYS A 38 10.79 5.66 2.85
CA LYS A 38 10.90 5.80 4.30
C LYS A 38 12.06 5.00 4.90
N PHE A 39 12.64 4.07 4.16
CA PHE A 39 13.63 3.12 4.68
C PHE A 39 15.03 3.39 4.15
N SER A 40 16.06 3.04 4.93
CA SER A 40 17.42 3.02 4.42
C SER A 40 17.59 1.93 3.35
N ARG A 41 18.60 2.06 2.47
CA ARG A 41 18.86 1.07 1.39
C ARG A 41 19.03 -0.36 1.92
N ARG A 42 19.55 -0.51 3.15
CA ARG A 42 19.76 -1.83 3.80
C ARG A 42 18.43 -2.48 4.19
N GLU A 43 17.45 -1.68 4.57
CA GLU A 43 16.14 -2.13 5.05
C GLU A 43 15.14 -2.39 3.92
N VAL A 44 15.24 -1.65 2.81
CA VAL A 44 14.33 -1.78 1.66
C VAL A 44 14.19 -3.23 1.18
N ARG A 45 15.31 -3.98 1.08
CA ARG A 45 15.28 -5.39 0.65
C ARG A 45 14.45 -6.28 1.57
N LYS A 46 14.46 -6.01 2.88
CA LYS A 46 13.69 -6.77 3.86
C LYS A 46 12.20 -6.49 3.67
N TYR A 47 11.80 -5.22 3.66
CA TYR A 47 10.38 -4.85 3.70
C TYR A 47 9.66 -4.96 2.36
N ILE A 48 10.36 -4.85 1.21
CA ILE A 48 9.73 -5.00 -0.10
C ILE A 48 9.17 -6.41 -0.30
N CYS A 49 9.88 -7.45 0.15
CA CYS A 49 9.41 -8.83 0.08
C CYS A 49 8.13 -9.05 0.89
N TRP A 50 8.03 -8.42 2.07
CA TRP A 50 6.83 -8.53 2.90
C TRP A 50 5.62 -7.82 2.28
N ILE A 51 5.80 -6.65 1.67
CA ILE A 51 4.69 -5.98 0.96
C ILE A 51 4.25 -6.80 -0.24
N GLN A 52 5.18 -7.34 -1.01
CA GLN A 52 4.86 -8.20 -2.14
C GLN A 52 4.11 -9.47 -1.69
N ASP A 53 4.42 -10.01 -0.52
CA ASP A 53 3.69 -11.13 0.09
C ASP A 53 2.23 -10.76 0.43
N VAL A 54 1.98 -9.55 0.93
CA VAL A 54 0.61 -9.04 1.15
C VAL A 54 -0.16 -8.94 -0.16
N PHE A 55 0.44 -8.38 -1.21
CA PHE A 55 -0.22 -8.23 -2.52
C PHE A 55 -0.45 -9.54 -3.27
N ARG A 56 0.29 -10.60 -2.92
CA ARG A 56 0.13 -11.95 -3.49
C ARG A 56 -0.80 -12.83 -2.66
N ALA A 57 -1.53 -12.27 -1.70
CA ALA A 57 -2.53 -13.02 -0.96
C ALA A 57 -3.62 -13.57 -1.92
N PRO A 58 -4.08 -14.81 -1.71
CA PRO A 58 -5.11 -15.43 -2.53
C PRO A 58 -6.49 -14.79 -2.36
N ASP A 59 -6.73 -14.17 -1.21
CA ASP A 59 -7.99 -13.54 -0.84
C ASP A 59 -7.78 -12.36 0.13
N ILE A 60 -8.86 -11.63 0.39
CA ILE A 60 -8.86 -10.42 1.22
C ILE A 60 -8.55 -10.74 2.68
N ASP A 61 -9.04 -11.86 3.22
CA ASP A 61 -8.85 -12.23 4.63
C ASP A 61 -7.36 -12.52 4.90
N GLU A 62 -6.73 -13.27 3.99
CA GLU A 62 -5.31 -13.57 4.03
C GLU A 62 -4.47 -12.31 3.78
N ALA A 63 -4.91 -11.40 2.90
CA ALA A 63 -4.26 -10.11 2.71
C ALA A 63 -4.26 -9.28 4.01
N GLN A 64 -5.40 -9.20 4.70
CA GLN A 64 -5.51 -8.50 5.98
C GLN A 64 -4.64 -9.16 7.05
N ARG A 65 -4.63 -10.50 7.13
CA ARG A 65 -3.77 -11.23 8.07
C ARG A 65 -2.29 -10.93 7.84
N ARG A 66 -1.81 -11.02 6.59
CA ARG A 66 -0.41 -10.70 6.21
C ARG A 66 -0.08 -9.23 6.50
N LYS A 67 -1.02 -8.31 6.20
CA LYS A 67 -0.89 -6.87 6.51
C LYS A 67 -0.70 -6.65 8.01
N SER A 68 -1.52 -7.26 8.87
CA SER A 68 -1.40 -7.13 10.33
C SER A 68 -0.07 -7.67 10.85
N ILE A 69 0.44 -8.76 10.26
CA ILE A 69 1.77 -9.30 10.61
C ILE A 69 2.87 -8.32 10.20
N LEU A 70 2.79 -7.72 9.01
CA LEU A 70 3.73 -6.72 8.52
C LEU A 70 3.74 -5.48 9.44
N ILE A 71 2.57 -4.96 9.81
CA ILE A 71 2.44 -3.82 10.73
C ILE A 71 3.10 -4.12 12.08
N LYS A 72 2.83 -5.29 12.68
CA LYS A 72 3.45 -5.70 13.95
C LYS A 72 4.97 -5.78 13.86
N LYS A 73 5.52 -6.24 12.73
CA LYS A 73 6.97 -6.29 12.50
C LYS A 73 7.58 -4.90 12.39
N LEU A 74 6.94 -4.01 11.62
CA LEU A 74 7.38 -2.61 11.47
C LEU A 74 7.37 -1.86 12.81
N GLN A 75 6.33 -2.06 13.62
CA GLN A 75 6.23 -1.46 14.95
C GLN A 75 7.33 -1.98 15.90
N ARG A 76 7.66 -3.27 15.84
CA ARG A 76 8.70 -3.89 16.67
C ARG A 76 10.11 -3.47 16.27
N ASP A 77 10.35 -3.31 14.97
CA ASP A 77 11.67 -2.98 14.42
C ASP A 77 12.02 -1.48 14.62
N GLY A 78 11.08 -0.66 15.08
CA GLY A 78 11.30 0.71 15.52
C GLY A 78 11.15 1.77 14.41
N GLU A 79 10.51 2.90 14.76
CA GLU A 79 10.51 4.22 14.08
C GLU A 79 9.55 4.53 12.92
N TYR A 80 8.65 3.65 12.50
CA TYR A 80 7.69 4.02 11.43
C TYR A 80 6.29 4.31 11.97
N ARG A 81 5.91 5.60 12.02
CA ARG A 81 4.49 6.01 12.11
C ARG A 81 3.82 5.58 10.82
N ILE A 82 3.11 4.45 10.87
CA ILE A 82 2.22 4.04 9.80
C ILE A 82 1.00 4.97 9.90
N ALA A 83 0.91 5.94 9.00
CA ALA A 83 -0.32 6.70 8.83
C ALA A 83 -1.38 5.71 8.31
N GLU A 84 -2.54 5.71 8.96
CA GLU A 84 -3.71 4.91 8.59
C GLU A 84 -4.24 5.26 7.20
#